data_AF-A0A4P5YGY6-F1
#
_entry.id   AF-A0A4P5YGY6-F1
#
_cell.length_a   1.000
_cell.length_b   1.000
_cell.length_c   1.000
_cell.angle_alpha   90.00
_cell.angle_beta   90.00
_cell.angle_gamma   90.00
#
_symmetry.space_group_name_H-M   'P 1'
#
loop_
_entity.id
_entity.type
_entity.pdbx_description
1 polymer ?
#
loop_
_entity_poly.entity_id
_entity_poly.type
_entity_poly.pdbx_seq_one_letter_code
_entity_poly.pdbx_strand_id
1 'polypeptide(L)'
;MRKWFLLLWLLFPVGVVYYHFNHGADQLAREKARHRLEGIRVLAAAKEPDWIKIVDQYDLLLADLPADERPLVRHQIRHEKARAKLEMLDVAGAITDLTTLLQEAAAAHGDDHRTTRAIRETLGKAFFYATSLLKTSGATEEEWRPYAERTRQIFRYLAEHQDPAALAAYERRVVAEFAKSLGNRTP
;
A
#
# COMPACT_ATOMS: atom_id res chain seq x y z
N MET A 1 37.50 -38.91 -16.58
CA MET A 1 36.93 -38.02 -17.61
C MET A 1 35.54 -38.47 -18.09
N ARG A 2 35.36 -39.65 -18.71
CA ARG A 2 34.06 -40.09 -19.27
C ARG A 2 32.89 -40.23 -18.28
N LYS A 3 33.17 -40.67 -17.04
CA LYS A 3 32.16 -40.82 -15.97
C LYS A 3 31.57 -39.48 -15.50
N TRP A 4 32.36 -38.40 -15.53
CA TRP A 4 31.91 -37.06 -15.15
C TRP A 4 30.96 -36.46 -16.18
N PHE A 5 31.24 -36.63 -17.47
CA PHE A 5 30.33 -36.22 -18.55
C PHE A 5 29.00 -36.97 -18.51
N LEU A 6 29.00 -38.27 -18.20
CA LEU A 6 27.78 -39.05 -18.03
C LEU A 6 26.96 -38.59 -16.83
N LEU A 7 27.61 -38.27 -15.69
CA LEU A 7 26.92 -37.71 -14.52
C LEU A 7 26.31 -36.33 -14.81
N LEU A 8 27.05 -35.44 -15.48
CA LEU A 8 26.54 -34.13 -15.89
C LEU A 8 25.37 -34.27 -16.88
N TRP A 9 25.45 -35.21 -17.81
CA TRP A 9 24.37 -35.51 -18.75
C TRP A 9 23.10 -36.05 -18.07
N LEU A 10 23.25 -36.87 -17.02
CA LEU A 10 22.12 -37.39 -16.23
C LEU A 10 21.53 -36.34 -15.28
N LEU A 11 22.36 -35.43 -14.77
CA LEU A 11 21.92 -34.34 -13.89
C LEU A 11 21.29 -33.17 -14.65
N PHE A 12 21.66 -32.95 -15.91
CA PHE A 12 21.11 -31.89 -16.75
C PHE A 12 19.57 -31.91 -16.86
N PRO A 13 18.90 -33.03 -17.22
CA PRO A 13 17.44 -33.07 -17.28
C PRO A 13 16.79 -32.88 -15.91
N VAL A 14 17.43 -33.37 -14.83
CA VAL A 14 16.95 -33.14 -13.46
C VAL A 14 16.99 -31.66 -13.09
N GLY A 15 18.07 -30.96 -13.46
CA GLY A 15 18.21 -29.52 -13.25
C GLY A 15 17.20 -28.70 -14.06
N VAL A 16 16.94 -29.09 -15.32
CA VAL A 16 15.93 -28.45 -16.17
C VAL A 16 14.52 -28.65 -15.63
N VAL A 17 14.17 -29.86 -15.20
CA VAL A 17 12.88 -30.16 -14.57
C VAL A 17 12.74 -29.38 -13.26
N TYR A 18 13.75 -29.40 -12.39
CA TYR A 18 13.72 -28.64 -11.14
C TYR A 18 13.55 -27.12 -11.39
N TYR A 19 14.30 -26.55 -12.34
CA TYR A 19 14.18 -25.14 -12.69
C TYR A 19 12.80 -24.80 -13.27
N HIS A 20 12.31 -25.59 -14.23
CA HIS A 20 11.03 -25.33 -14.91
C HIS A 20 9.83 -25.51 -13.98
N PHE A 21 9.82 -26.52 -13.13
CA PHE A 21 8.70 -26.74 -12.20
C PHE A 21 8.70 -25.75 -11.04
N ASN A 22 9.87 -25.33 -10.55
CA ASN A 22 9.94 -24.37 -9.45
C ASN A 22 9.74 -22.92 -9.94
N HIS A 23 10.53 -22.46 -10.92
CA HIS A 23 10.45 -21.08 -11.39
C HIS A 23 9.27 -20.84 -12.34
N GLY A 24 8.80 -21.87 -13.06
CA GLY A 24 7.62 -21.74 -13.91
C GLY A 24 6.34 -21.53 -13.11
N ALA A 25 6.19 -22.22 -11.98
CA ALA A 25 5.05 -22.03 -11.09
C ALA A 25 5.01 -20.61 -10.50
N ASP A 26 6.15 -20.09 -10.05
CA ASP A 26 6.24 -18.72 -9.51
C ASP A 26 5.98 -17.65 -10.58
N GLN A 27 6.45 -17.86 -11.80
CA GLN A 27 6.17 -16.94 -12.92
C GLN A 27 4.68 -16.91 -13.26
N LEU A 28 4.02 -18.07 -13.33
CA LEU A 28 2.57 -18.15 -13.53
C LEU A 28 1.79 -17.49 -12.38
N ALA A 29 2.24 -17.65 -11.13
CA ALA A 29 1.64 -16.98 -9.98
C ALA A 29 1.75 -15.45 -10.10
N ARG A 30 2.90 -14.92 -10.54
CA ARG A 30 3.09 -13.48 -10.79
C ARG A 30 2.22 -12.96 -11.93
N GLU A 31 2.04 -13.72 -13.01
CA GLU A 31 1.13 -13.35 -14.09
C GLU A 31 -0.32 -13.33 -13.64
N LYS A 32 -0.77 -14.35 -12.91
CA LYS A 32 -2.10 -14.39 -12.28
C LYS A 32 -2.31 -13.20 -11.34
N ALA A 33 -1.30 -12.87 -10.53
CA ALA A 33 -1.32 -11.71 -9.63
C ALA A 33 -1.46 -10.39 -10.39
N ARG A 34 -0.75 -10.22 -11.52
CA ARG A 34 -0.90 -9.03 -12.39
C ARG A 34 -2.32 -8.92 -12.95
N HIS A 35 -2.86 -10.01 -13.48
CA HIS A 35 -4.22 -10.01 -14.04
C HIS A 35 -5.28 -9.70 -12.97
N ARG A 36 -5.11 -10.24 -11.76
CA ARG A 36 -5.97 -9.90 -10.62
C ARG A 36 -5.88 -8.43 -10.25
N LEU A 37 -4.67 -7.86 -10.22
CA LEU A 37 -4.47 -6.44 -9.92
C LEU A 37 -5.15 -5.53 -10.96
N GLU A 38 -5.12 -5.91 -12.23
CA GLU A 38 -5.88 -5.22 -13.29
C GLU A 38 -7.39 -5.30 -13.03
N GLY A 39 -7.90 -6.47 -12.67
CA GLY A 39 -9.30 -6.66 -12.28
C GLY A 39 -9.71 -5.77 -11.09
N ILE A 40 -8.85 -5.66 -10.07
CA ILE A 40 -9.07 -4.77 -8.92
C ILE A 40 -9.15 -3.31 -9.36
N ARG A 41 -8.28 -2.87 -10.26
CA ARG A 41 -8.30 -1.48 -10.78
C ARG A 41 -9.60 -1.19 -11.53
N VAL A 42 -10.10 -2.14 -12.31
CA VAL A 42 -11.38 -2.00 -13.01
C VAL A 42 -12.54 -1.89 -12.01
N LEU A 43 -12.55 -2.72 -10.97
CA LEU A 43 -13.56 -2.65 -9.91
C LEU A 43 -13.53 -1.30 -9.17
N ALA A 44 -12.33 -0.81 -8.83
CA ALA A 44 -12.14 0.47 -8.14
C ALA A 44 -12.49 1.69 -9.01
N ALA A 45 -12.44 1.57 -10.33
CA ALA A 45 -12.78 2.64 -11.27
C ALA A 45 -14.28 2.67 -11.64
N ALA A 46 -15.10 1.74 -11.14
CA ALA A 46 -16.53 1.73 -11.35
C ALA A 46 -17.19 3.00 -10.76
N LYS A 47 -18.37 3.37 -11.28
CA LYS A 47 -19.13 4.53 -10.77
C LYS A 47 -19.48 4.37 -9.29
N GLU A 48 -19.82 3.15 -8.88
CA GLU A 48 -20.11 2.77 -7.51
C GLU A 48 -19.25 1.54 -7.18
N PRO A 49 -18.02 1.75 -6.69
CA PRO A 49 -17.11 0.65 -6.38
C PRO A 49 -17.62 -0.19 -5.21
N ASP A 50 -17.65 -1.50 -5.38
CA ASP A 50 -17.88 -2.45 -4.29
C ASP A 50 -16.57 -2.63 -3.51
N TRP A 51 -16.38 -1.80 -2.49
CA TRP A 51 -15.18 -1.80 -1.67
C TRP A 51 -14.97 -3.09 -0.88
N ILE A 52 -16.05 -3.78 -0.50
CA ILE A 52 -15.96 -5.08 0.19
C ILE A 52 -15.32 -6.08 -0.76
N LYS A 53 -15.86 -6.20 -1.98
CA LYS A 53 -15.30 -7.08 -3.01
C LYS A 53 -13.87 -6.70 -3.37
N ILE A 54 -13.53 -5.42 -3.42
CA ILE A 54 -12.16 -4.95 -3.69
C ILE A 54 -11.19 -5.42 -2.60
N VAL A 55 -11.56 -5.29 -1.33
CA VAL A 55 -10.75 -5.77 -0.21
C VAL A 55 -10.57 -7.29 -0.26
N ASP A 56 -11.63 -8.04 -0.57
CA ASP A 56 -11.57 -9.49 -0.75
C ASP A 56 -10.62 -9.89 -1.89
N GLN A 57 -10.66 -9.16 -3.02
CA GLN A 57 -9.73 -9.40 -4.13
C GLN A 57 -8.28 -9.10 -3.75
N TYR A 58 -8.03 -8.11 -2.90
CA TYR A 58 -6.69 -7.87 -2.36
C TYR A 58 -6.21 -9.00 -1.44
N ASP A 59 -7.11 -9.60 -0.64
CA ASP A 59 -6.78 -10.76 0.19
C ASP A 59 -6.42 -11.99 -0.65
N LEU A 60 -7.21 -12.27 -1.68
CA LEU A 60 -6.90 -13.32 -2.65
C LEU A 60 -5.59 -13.04 -3.38
N LEU A 61 -5.31 -11.78 -3.71
CA LEU A 61 -4.04 -11.38 -4.33
C LEU A 61 -2.86 -11.71 -3.41
N LEU A 62 -2.92 -11.30 -2.15
CA LEU A 62 -1.84 -11.52 -1.17
C LEU A 62 -1.59 -13.01 -0.88
N ALA A 63 -2.65 -13.81 -0.88
CA ALA A 63 -2.57 -15.27 -0.72
C ALA A 63 -1.97 -15.98 -1.95
N ASP A 64 -2.25 -15.48 -3.16
CA ASP A 64 -1.75 -16.04 -4.42
C ASP A 64 -0.29 -15.63 -4.74
N LEU A 65 0.28 -14.62 -4.07
CA LEU A 65 1.65 -14.18 -4.32
C LEU A 65 2.68 -15.27 -3.95
N PRO A 66 3.72 -15.49 -4.78
CA PRO A 66 4.74 -16.49 -4.50
C PRO A 66 5.52 -16.14 -3.21
N ALA A 67 6.00 -17.17 -2.51
CA ALA A 67 6.67 -16.99 -1.21
C ALA A 67 7.94 -16.14 -1.31
N ASP A 68 8.62 -16.19 -2.46
CA ASP A 68 9.84 -15.42 -2.76
C ASP A 68 9.57 -13.97 -3.22
N GLU A 69 8.29 -13.54 -3.27
CA GLU A 69 7.93 -12.22 -3.74
C GLU A 69 8.57 -11.12 -2.89
N ARG A 70 9.02 -10.05 -3.54
CA ARG A 70 9.72 -8.95 -2.87
C ARG A 70 8.83 -8.33 -1.78
N PRO A 71 9.33 -8.07 -0.56
CA PRO A 71 8.57 -7.43 0.50
C PRO A 71 7.92 -6.11 0.07
N LEU A 72 8.60 -5.35 -0.80
CA LEU A 72 8.08 -4.12 -1.37
C LEU A 72 6.70 -4.30 -2.04
N VAL A 73 6.53 -5.37 -2.82
CA VAL A 73 5.29 -5.64 -3.56
C VAL A 73 4.16 -5.98 -2.59
N ARG A 74 4.44 -6.84 -1.61
CA ARG A 74 3.47 -7.19 -0.55
C ARG A 74 3.06 -5.96 0.26
N HIS A 75 4.01 -5.09 0.61
CA HIS A 75 3.73 -3.87 1.35
C HIS A 75 2.88 -2.88 0.55
N GLN A 76 3.17 -2.69 -0.74
CA GLN A 76 2.36 -1.84 -1.62
C GLN A 76 0.93 -2.35 -1.76
N ILE A 77 0.74 -3.66 -1.93
CA ILE A 77 -0.60 -4.26 -2.03
C ILE A 77 -1.37 -4.10 -0.71
N ARG A 78 -0.73 -4.37 0.44
CA ARG A 78 -1.34 -4.15 1.76
C ARG A 78 -1.69 -2.68 2.00
N HIS A 79 -0.87 -1.75 1.52
CA HIS A 79 -1.15 -0.31 1.60
C HIS A 79 -2.41 0.05 0.80
N GLU A 80 -2.54 -0.42 -0.43
CA GLU A 80 -3.74 -0.18 -1.25
C GLU A 80 -4.99 -0.88 -0.69
N LYS A 81 -4.86 -2.08 -0.10
CA LYS A 81 -5.94 -2.74 0.64
C LYS A 81 -6.43 -1.88 1.80
N ALA A 82 -5.51 -1.35 2.61
CA ALA A 82 -5.87 -0.48 3.72
C ALA A 82 -6.51 0.84 3.26
N ARG A 83 -6.13 1.38 2.10
CA ARG A 83 -6.83 2.50 1.49
C ARG A 83 -8.27 2.14 1.12
N ALA A 84 -8.50 0.97 0.50
CA ALA A 84 -9.85 0.49 0.22
C ALA A 84 -10.68 0.29 1.49
N LYS A 85 -10.07 -0.13 2.62
CA LYS A 85 -10.74 -0.17 3.93
C LYS A 85 -11.18 1.22 4.41
N LEU A 86 -10.41 2.27 4.15
CA LEU A 86 -10.83 3.64 4.47
C LEU A 86 -12.03 4.08 3.62
N GLU A 87 -12.11 3.68 2.36
CA GLU A 87 -13.25 4.00 1.48
C GLU A 87 -14.55 3.33 1.93
N MET A 88 -14.49 2.14 2.56
CA MET A 88 -15.64 1.50 3.21
C MET A 88 -15.89 2.00 4.65
N LEU A 89 -15.19 3.04 5.09
CA LEU A 89 -15.25 3.58 6.46
C LEU A 89 -14.83 2.59 7.57
N ASP A 90 -14.11 1.51 7.23
CA ASP A 90 -13.44 0.64 8.21
C ASP A 90 -12.15 1.31 8.71
N VAL A 91 -12.31 2.39 9.47
CA VAL A 91 -11.20 3.21 9.96
C VAL A 91 -10.37 2.44 11.00
N ALA A 92 -11.01 1.70 11.90
CA ALA A 92 -10.31 0.95 12.94
C ALA A 92 -9.46 -0.20 12.37
N GLY A 93 -10.02 -0.95 11.41
CA GLY A 93 -9.28 -2.00 10.69
C GLY A 93 -8.12 -1.42 9.89
N ALA A 94 -8.33 -0.31 9.19
CA ALA A 94 -7.26 0.36 8.45
C ALA A 94 -6.12 0.85 9.36
N ILE A 95 -6.42 1.46 10.52
CA ILE A 95 -5.40 1.91 11.48
C ILE A 95 -4.56 0.73 11.96
N THR A 96 -5.20 -0.38 12.31
CA THR A 96 -4.53 -1.60 12.79
C THR A 96 -3.57 -2.14 11.73
N ASP A 97 -4.06 -2.31 10.50
CA ASP A 97 -3.26 -2.84 9.39
C ASP A 97 -2.10 -1.91 9.03
N LEU A 98 -2.35 -0.60 8.95
CA LEU A 98 -1.35 0.40 8.59
C LEU A 98 -0.27 0.58 9.66
N THR A 99 -0.62 0.43 10.95
CA THR A 99 0.35 0.53 12.05
C THR A 99 1.38 -0.59 11.96
N THR A 100 0.90 -1.83 11.81
CA THR A 100 1.76 -3.01 11.63
C THR A 100 2.57 -2.89 10.34
N LEU A 101 1.92 -2.52 9.24
CA LEU A 101 2.57 -2.36 7.94
C LEU A 101 3.65 -1.27 7.96
N LEU A 102 3.46 -0.18 8.70
CA LEU A 102 4.45 0.88 8.83
C LEU A 102 5.73 0.37 9.50
N GLN A 103 5.60 -0.42 10.58
CA GLN A 103 6.74 -1.01 11.28
C GLN A 103 7.53 -1.96 10.37
N GLU A 104 6.82 -2.85 9.66
CA GLU A 104 7.44 -3.78 8.71
C GLU A 104 8.12 -3.05 7.55
N ALA A 105 7.48 -2.01 6.99
CA ALA A 105 8.03 -1.24 5.88
C ALA A 105 9.26 -0.42 6.29
N ALA A 106 9.26 0.17 7.48
CA ALA A 106 10.41 0.88 8.03
C ALA A 106 11.59 -0.08 8.26
N ALA A 107 11.33 -1.27 8.80
CA ALA A 107 12.37 -2.29 8.99
C ALA A 107 12.95 -2.82 7.66
N ALA A 108 12.12 -3.00 6.63
CA ALA A 108 12.54 -3.57 5.37
C ALA A 108 13.20 -2.56 4.41
N HIS A 109 12.73 -1.31 4.38
CA HIS A 109 13.10 -0.32 3.36
C HIS A 109 13.71 0.96 3.94
N GLY A 110 13.65 1.16 5.25
CA GLY A 110 14.01 2.41 5.92
C GLY A 110 12.86 3.41 6.00
N ASP A 111 13.04 4.42 6.85
CA ASP A 111 11.99 5.38 7.21
C ASP A 111 11.63 6.36 6.09
N ASP A 112 12.63 6.79 5.31
CA ASP A 112 12.48 7.77 4.24
C ASP A 112 12.11 7.15 2.88
N HIS A 113 12.06 5.83 2.79
CA HIS A 113 11.67 5.15 1.56
C HIS A 113 10.25 5.56 1.15
N ARG A 114 10.03 5.78 -0.16
CA ARG A 114 8.77 6.30 -0.71
C ARG A 114 7.53 5.53 -0.23
N THR A 115 7.62 4.20 -0.19
CA THR A 115 6.53 3.34 0.29
C THR A 115 6.27 3.50 1.79
N THR A 116 7.31 3.52 2.62
CA THR A 116 7.19 3.73 4.08
C THR A 116 6.54 5.08 4.37
N ARG A 117 6.98 6.13 3.67
CA ARG A 117 6.38 7.47 3.75
C ARG A 117 4.91 7.48 3.33
N ALA A 118 4.54 6.81 2.23
CA ALA A 118 3.16 6.75 1.76
C ALA A 118 2.22 6.01 2.73
N ILE A 119 2.69 4.92 3.35
CA ILE A 119 1.98 4.20 4.40
C ILE A 119 1.78 5.12 5.61
N ARG A 120 2.84 5.81 6.05
CA ARG A 120 2.81 6.77 7.15
C ARG A 120 1.81 7.90 6.90
N GLU A 121 1.78 8.46 5.69
CA GLU A 121 0.82 9.50 5.29
C GLU A 121 -0.63 8.97 5.37
N THR A 122 -0.86 7.76 4.89
CA THR A 122 -2.21 7.15 4.91
C THR A 122 -2.66 6.82 6.33
N LEU A 123 -1.74 6.37 7.19
CA LEU A 123 -2.01 6.18 8.61
C LEU A 123 -2.38 7.50 9.29
N GLY A 124 -1.69 8.61 8.97
CA GLY A 124 -2.04 9.95 9.43
C GLY A 124 -3.47 10.35 9.03
N LYS A 125 -3.86 10.07 7.78
CA LYS A 125 -5.24 10.31 7.30
C LYS A 125 -6.27 9.44 8.03
N ALA A 126 -5.93 8.18 8.31
CA ALA A 126 -6.82 7.28 9.06
C ALA A 126 -7.07 7.79 10.49
N PHE A 127 -6.02 8.25 11.20
CA PHE A 127 -6.18 8.89 12.51
C PHE A 127 -7.02 10.17 12.45
N PHE A 128 -6.86 10.97 11.38
CA PHE A 128 -7.68 12.15 11.17
C PHE A 128 -9.17 11.81 10.97
N TYR A 129 -9.47 10.77 10.19
CA TYR A 129 -10.83 10.28 10.02
C TYR A 129 -11.43 9.74 11.31
N ALA A 130 -10.66 8.97 12.10
CA ALA A 130 -11.11 8.50 13.41
C ALA A 130 -11.46 9.67 14.34
N THR A 131 -10.60 10.70 14.37
CA THR A 131 -10.84 11.93 15.14
C THR A 131 -12.15 12.60 14.72
N SER A 132 -12.33 12.77 13.41
CA SER A 132 -13.51 13.44 12.84
C SER A 132 -14.79 12.66 13.14
N LEU A 133 -14.75 11.34 12.94
CA LEU A 133 -15.87 10.44 13.21
C LEU A 133 -16.30 10.50 14.69
N LEU A 134 -15.34 10.38 15.61
CA LEU A 134 -15.60 10.43 17.05
C LEU A 134 -16.17 11.79 17.49
N LYS A 135 -15.65 12.89 16.95
CA LYS A 135 -16.22 14.21 17.23
C LYS A 135 -17.66 14.33 16.73
N THR A 136 -17.95 13.82 15.53
CA THR A 136 -19.31 13.86 14.97
C THR A 136 -20.28 12.93 15.70
N SER A 137 -19.81 11.85 16.33
CA SER A 137 -20.63 10.95 17.12
C SER A 137 -20.87 11.43 18.56
N GLY A 138 -20.34 12.61 18.93
CA GLY A 138 -20.48 13.16 20.28
C GLY A 138 -19.57 12.52 21.32
N ALA A 139 -18.48 11.86 20.89
CA ALA A 139 -17.50 11.30 21.82
C ALA A 139 -16.83 12.39 22.66
N THR A 140 -16.43 12.02 23.86
CA THR A 140 -15.71 12.90 24.78
C THR A 140 -14.33 13.25 24.24
N GLU A 141 -13.75 14.32 24.79
CA GLU A 141 -12.40 14.73 24.42
C GLU A 141 -11.34 13.67 24.72
N GLU A 142 -11.48 12.93 25.80
CA GLU A 142 -10.56 11.84 26.16
C GLU A 142 -10.54 10.73 25.10
N GLU A 143 -11.66 10.50 24.41
CA GLU A 143 -11.79 9.47 23.38
C GLU A 143 -11.18 9.89 22.04
N TRP A 144 -11.43 11.13 21.57
CA TRP A 144 -10.94 11.56 20.24
C TRP A 144 -9.55 12.19 20.26
N ARG A 145 -9.13 12.82 21.38
CA ARG A 145 -7.86 13.55 21.48
C ARG A 145 -6.63 12.67 21.19
N PRO A 146 -6.55 11.39 21.61
CA PRO A 146 -5.42 10.52 21.25
C PRO A 146 -5.22 10.38 19.74
N TYR A 147 -6.30 10.25 18.96
CA TYR A 147 -6.24 10.15 17.51
C TYR A 147 -5.79 11.48 16.86
N ALA A 148 -6.25 12.61 17.41
CA ALA A 148 -5.84 13.93 16.95
C ALA A 148 -4.33 14.17 17.16
N GLU A 149 -3.82 13.81 18.34
CA GLU A 149 -2.39 13.94 18.65
C GLU A 149 -1.53 13.03 17.78
N ARG A 150 -1.97 11.79 17.53
CA ARG A 150 -1.27 10.87 16.60
C ARG A 150 -1.22 11.42 15.17
N THR A 151 -2.34 11.98 14.70
CA THR A 151 -2.40 12.68 13.40
C THR A 151 -1.35 13.78 13.33
N ARG A 152 -1.30 14.66 14.34
CA ARG A 152 -0.34 15.77 14.41
C ARG A 152 1.11 15.28 14.42
N GLN A 153 1.43 14.30 15.25
CA GLN A 153 2.79 13.74 15.34
C GLN A 153 3.26 13.20 13.99
N ILE A 154 2.40 12.44 13.29
CA ILE A 154 2.72 11.86 11.99
C ILE A 154 2.98 12.93 10.94
N PHE A 155 2.10 13.94 10.81
CA PHE A 155 2.28 14.97 9.79
C PHE A 155 3.44 15.91 10.12
N ARG A 156 3.71 16.17 11.40
CA ARG A 156 4.92 16.88 11.83
C ARG A 156 6.18 16.12 11.40
N TYR A 157 6.24 14.82 11.69
CA TYR A 157 7.35 13.97 11.27
C TYR A 157 7.55 14.02 9.74
N LEU A 158 6.47 13.87 8.96
CA LEU A 158 6.54 13.89 7.51
C LEU A 158 7.07 15.22 6.95
N ALA A 159 6.67 16.34 7.57
CA ALA A 159 7.12 17.69 7.22
C ALA A 159 8.60 17.92 7.57
N GLU A 160 9.04 17.51 8.75
CA GLU A 160 10.44 17.62 9.19
C GLU A 160 11.38 16.78 8.31
N HIS A 161 10.90 15.66 7.75
CA HIS A 161 11.65 14.77 6.87
C HIS A 161 11.37 15.03 5.38
N GLN A 162 10.76 16.16 5.02
CA GLN A 162 10.57 16.54 3.61
C GLN A 162 11.73 17.42 3.15
N ASP A 163 12.25 17.18 1.94
CA ASP A 163 13.21 18.10 1.31
C ASP A 163 12.57 19.50 1.19
N PRO A 164 13.16 20.56 1.80
CA PRO A 164 12.64 21.92 1.74
C PRO A 164 12.35 22.41 0.33
N ALA A 165 13.16 22.01 -0.67
CA ALA A 165 12.95 22.38 -2.06
C ALA A 165 11.69 21.72 -2.65
N ALA A 166 11.45 20.46 -2.29
CA ALA A 166 10.28 19.70 -2.72
C ALA A 166 8.98 20.22 -2.08
N LEU A 167 9.03 20.67 -0.82
CA LEU A 167 7.89 21.29 -0.15
C LEU A 167 7.49 22.62 -0.82
N ALA A 168 8.45 23.50 -1.06
CA ALA A 168 8.20 24.78 -1.72
C ALA A 168 7.63 24.61 -3.14
N ALA A 169 8.08 23.59 -3.88
CA ALA A 169 7.52 23.27 -5.19
C ALA A 169 6.08 22.74 -5.09
N TYR A 170 5.78 21.92 -4.09
CA TYR A 170 4.42 21.43 -3.85
C TYR A 170 3.46 22.56 -3.48
N GLU A 171 3.84 23.46 -2.56
CA GLU A 171 3.02 24.59 -2.13
C GLU A 171 2.66 25.50 -3.32
N ARG A 172 3.63 25.82 -4.19
CA ARG A 172 3.37 26.58 -5.41
C ARG A 172 2.33 25.90 -6.31
N ARG A 173 2.41 24.57 -6.47
CA ARG A 173 1.43 23.80 -7.26
C ARG A 173 0.05 23.82 -6.64
N VAL A 174 -0.05 23.64 -5.32
CA VAL A 174 -1.33 23.68 -4.59
C VAL A 174 -1.97 25.05 -4.72
N VAL A 175 -1.21 26.14 -4.52
CA VAL A 175 -1.69 27.51 -4.71
C VAL A 175 -2.22 27.73 -6.12
N ALA A 176 -1.51 27.26 -7.14
CA ALA A 176 -1.94 27.36 -8.54
C ALA A 176 -3.24 26.58 -8.82
N GLU A 177 -3.35 25.34 -8.33
CA GLU A 177 -4.58 24.52 -8.45
C GLU A 177 -5.76 25.14 -7.70
N PHE A 178 -5.54 25.67 -6.49
CA PHE A 178 -6.57 26.39 -5.74
C PHE A 178 -7.05 27.63 -6.48
N ALA A 179 -6.13 28.44 -7.01
CA ALA A 179 -6.46 29.62 -7.80
C ALA A 179 -7.27 29.26 -9.06
N LYS A 180 -6.92 28.16 -9.74
CA LYS A 180 -7.68 27.64 -10.89
C LYS A 180 -9.08 27.17 -10.49
N SER A 181 -9.22 26.50 -9.36
CA SER A 181 -10.52 26.01 -8.85
C SER A 181 -11.46 27.16 -8.43
N LEU A 182 -10.89 28.27 -7.95
CA LEU A 182 -11.62 29.48 -7.59
C LEU A 182 -11.92 30.35 -8.81
N GLY A 183 -11.02 30.41 -9.79
CA GLY A 183 -11.22 31.11 -11.06
C GLY A 183 -12.29 30.48 -11.97
N ASN A 184 -12.53 29.17 -11.84
CA ASN A 184 -13.63 28.48 -12.51
C ASN A 184 -14.99 28.63 -11.76
N ARG A 185 -15.03 29.40 -10.67
CA ARG A 185 -16.25 29.75 -9.92
C ARG A 185 -16.55 31.24 -10.06
N THR A 186 -16.78 31.70 -11.28
CA THR A 186 -17.53 32.94 -11.53
C THR A 186 -18.82 32.57 -12.27
N PRO A 187 -19.97 33.15 -11.86
CA PRO A 187 -21.30 32.80 -12.40
C PRO A 187 -21.42 33.04 -13.91
#